data_AF-A0A7Y6FDZ1-F1
#
_entry.id   AF-A0A7Y6FDZ1-F1
#
_cell.length_a   1.000
_cell.length_b   1.000
_cell.length_c   1.000
_cell.angle_alpha   90.00
_cell.angle_beta   90.00
_cell.angle_gamma   90.00
#
_symmetry.space_group_name_H-M   'P 1'
#
loop_
_entity.id
_entity.type
_entity.pdbx_description
1 polymer ?
#
loop_
_entity_poly.entity_id
_entity_poly.type
_entity_poly.pdbx_seq_one_letter_code
_entity_poly.pdbx_strand_id
1 'polypeptide(L)'
;MALSIGLIGGGTIVSAGPAFASGAAKSCPAPGEVPGIGHAPTFTDNNIALFAGGDYTVKGASAEAEGLLVVGGDARFAKNGGIFNIGRVGAGSGIIPQPGAVMLAVGGDLSVAQGMTVDVGHGLTSGPGYGGSVRVGGELEVRGKLETNGGGQADGLGREAALRPHAGFGGTIKKESAALGALKATGTTTAKGGSVTFRSTGPAKGDLQVFEISAADINGASTFSFESIPAGTSVVVNVTGSQAVRISPMAVGFNGDRVDAYSSSKFGEAASRILYNFQDSDSLTLGGGGNFMGSVLAPEASADITASTNGRLYIGGDLTTHGTGNESHNYPWNGTPPFSCTPDTPTAPSPTPPGGPDEPATPDEPEEPGTPETPETPGATPPERTAPPTPPAGQTPPAEPPASAAPPVPSPSASTPGGGNLALTGAGSTVAIAVAAVLVIAAGAAIALVTRRRRRA
;
A
#
# COMPACT_ATOMS: atom_id res chain seq x y z
N MET A 1 -2.46 -60.70 -27.80
CA MET A 1 -2.25 -61.13 -26.40
C MET A 1 -1.19 -60.22 -25.80
N ALA A 2 -1.49 -59.62 -24.64
CA ALA A 2 -0.58 -58.89 -23.74
C ALA A 2 0.04 -57.57 -24.27
N LEU A 3 0.13 -56.47 -23.53
CA LEU A 3 -0.29 -56.15 -22.17
C LEU A 3 -0.35 -54.62 -22.05
N SER A 4 -1.48 -54.10 -21.58
CA SER A 4 -1.65 -52.71 -21.18
C SER A 4 -1.02 -52.52 -19.80
N ILE A 5 -0.07 -51.59 -19.66
CA ILE A 5 0.39 -51.11 -18.35
C ILE A 5 0.12 -49.61 -18.31
N GLY A 6 -0.89 -49.25 -17.51
CA GLY A 6 -1.14 -47.87 -17.11
C GLY A 6 -0.15 -47.46 -16.03
N LEU A 7 0.50 -46.32 -16.21
CA LEU A 7 1.17 -45.61 -15.15
C LEU A 7 0.26 -44.46 -14.70
N ILE A 8 -0.29 -44.61 -13.50
CA ILE A 8 -0.91 -43.54 -12.73
C ILE A 8 0.24 -42.73 -12.12
N GLY A 9 0.61 -41.63 -12.77
CA GLY A 9 1.53 -40.64 -12.20
C GLY A 9 0.73 -39.59 -11.43
N GLY A 10 0.61 -39.78 -10.12
CA GLY A 10 0.15 -38.72 -9.22
C GLY A 10 1.17 -37.58 -9.22
N GLY A 11 0.92 -36.56 -10.02
CA GLY A 11 1.68 -35.31 -9.99
C GLY A 11 1.24 -34.49 -8.80
N THR A 12 2.01 -34.52 -7.72
CA THR A 12 1.98 -33.48 -6.70
C THR A 12 2.34 -32.16 -7.38
N ILE A 13 1.35 -31.28 -7.54
CA ILE A 13 1.61 -29.89 -7.88
C ILE A 13 2.19 -29.25 -6.62
N VAL A 14 3.52 -29.32 -6.47
CA VAL A 14 4.23 -28.46 -5.53
C VAL A 14 4.11 -27.04 -6.10
N SER A 15 3.10 -26.31 -5.64
CA SER A 15 3.03 -24.87 -5.86
C SER A 15 4.15 -24.24 -5.03
N ALA A 16 5.34 -24.19 -5.59
CA ALA A 16 6.40 -23.30 -5.11
C ALA A 16 5.97 -21.88 -5.46
N GLY A 17 5.16 -21.27 -4.59
CA GLY A 17 5.15 -19.81 -4.51
C GLY A 17 6.56 -19.34 -4.19
N PRO A 18 6.98 -18.13 -4.59
CA PRO A 18 8.22 -17.56 -4.08
C PRO A 18 8.04 -17.38 -2.58
N ALA A 19 8.45 -18.41 -1.83
CA ALA A 19 8.91 -18.26 -0.47
C ALA A 19 9.97 -17.16 -0.50
N PHE A 20 10.06 -16.41 0.59
CA PHE A 20 11.27 -15.66 0.90
C PHE A 20 12.46 -16.53 0.49
N ALA A 21 13.21 -16.11 -0.53
CA ALA A 21 14.59 -16.56 -0.60
C ALA A 21 15.13 -16.27 0.80
N SER A 22 15.66 -17.29 1.45
CA SER A 22 15.85 -17.44 2.89
C SER A 22 16.79 -16.41 3.56
N GLY A 23 16.95 -15.21 2.99
CA GLY A 23 17.48 -14.04 3.67
C GLY A 23 16.35 -13.25 4.32
N ALA A 24 16.46 -12.99 5.62
CA ALA A 24 15.68 -11.96 6.27
C ALA A 24 15.86 -10.63 5.49
N ALA A 25 14.76 -9.92 5.22
CA ALA A 25 14.84 -8.55 4.70
C ALA A 25 15.76 -7.74 5.63
N LYS A 26 16.66 -6.94 5.05
CA LYS A 26 17.58 -6.11 5.83
C LYS A 26 16.81 -4.95 6.45
N SER A 27 17.11 -4.57 7.68
CA SER A 27 16.47 -3.37 8.24
C SER A 27 17.12 -2.11 7.69
N CYS A 28 16.30 -1.24 7.09
CA CYS A 28 16.66 0.03 6.46
C CYS A 28 17.77 0.00 5.39
N PRO A 29 17.56 0.61 4.20
CA PRO A 29 18.62 0.71 3.21
C PRO A 29 19.72 1.67 3.69
N ALA A 30 20.98 1.28 3.54
CA ALA A 30 22.11 2.19 3.66
C ALA A 30 22.17 3.14 2.44
N PRO A 31 22.85 4.29 2.54
CA PRO A 31 23.08 5.14 1.37
C PRO A 31 23.77 4.37 0.24
N GLY A 32 23.21 4.45 -0.98
CA GLY A 32 23.65 3.68 -2.14
C GLY A 32 23.03 2.30 -2.27
N GLU A 33 22.27 1.84 -1.26
CA GLU A 33 21.55 0.56 -1.28
C GLU A 33 20.03 0.74 -1.47
N VAL A 34 19.54 1.98 -1.65
CA VAL A 34 18.11 2.22 -1.83
C VAL A 34 17.65 1.64 -3.18
N PRO A 35 16.74 0.65 -3.18
CA PRO A 35 16.36 -0.10 -4.38
C PRO A 35 15.55 0.73 -5.39
N GLY A 36 15.63 0.37 -6.67
CA GLY A 36 14.61 0.80 -7.65
C GLY A 36 13.28 0.05 -7.43
N ILE A 37 12.37 0.15 -8.39
CA ILE A 37 11.11 -0.62 -8.33
C ILE A 37 11.37 -2.11 -8.58
N GLY A 38 10.76 -2.96 -7.76
CA GLY A 38 10.85 -4.42 -7.85
C GLY A 38 9.68 -5.14 -7.19
N HIS A 39 9.63 -6.47 -7.36
CA HIS A 39 8.52 -7.32 -6.90
C HIS A 39 8.75 -7.98 -5.54
N ALA A 40 9.99 -7.92 -5.03
CA ALA A 40 10.41 -8.61 -3.83
C ALA A 40 10.70 -7.62 -2.70
N PRO A 41 10.24 -7.91 -1.47
CA PRO A 41 10.72 -7.20 -0.29
C PRO A 41 12.24 -7.33 -0.18
N THR A 42 12.90 -6.21 0.05
CA THR A 42 14.36 -6.11 0.16
C THR A 42 14.77 -5.56 1.52
N PHE A 43 13.99 -4.60 2.03
CA PHE A 43 14.24 -3.95 3.31
C PHE A 43 12.98 -3.87 4.19
N THR A 44 13.20 -3.76 5.49
CA THR A 44 12.17 -3.42 6.47
C THR A 44 12.26 -1.97 6.92
N ASP A 45 11.10 -1.35 7.12
CA ASP A 45 10.92 0.02 7.59
C ASP A 45 9.57 0.15 8.30
N ASN A 46 9.60 0.45 9.59
CA ASN A 46 8.39 0.55 10.40
C ASN A 46 7.90 2.00 10.57
N ASN A 47 8.45 2.95 9.81
CA ASN A 47 7.97 4.33 9.84
C ASN A 47 6.77 4.52 8.90
N ILE A 48 6.05 5.62 9.08
CA ILE A 48 4.87 5.96 8.29
C ILE A 48 5.29 6.32 6.86
N ALA A 49 4.73 5.62 5.89
CA ALA A 49 4.93 5.88 4.46
C ALA A 49 3.87 6.84 3.91
N LEU A 50 2.64 6.74 4.41
CA LEU A 50 1.52 7.61 4.04
C LEU A 50 0.77 8.02 5.31
N PHE A 51 0.69 9.32 5.53
CA PHE A 51 -0.10 9.94 6.59
C PHE A 51 -1.17 10.83 5.97
N ALA A 52 -2.42 10.59 6.35
CA ALA A 52 -3.54 11.51 6.14
C ALA A 52 -4.02 11.96 7.51
N GLY A 53 -3.93 13.25 7.82
CA GLY A 53 -4.37 13.77 9.12
C GLY A 53 -5.90 13.80 9.26
N GLY A 54 -6.61 13.97 8.13
CA GLY A 54 -8.05 13.80 7.99
C GLY A 54 -8.40 12.42 7.42
N ASP A 55 -9.33 12.41 6.47
CA ASP A 55 -9.85 11.19 5.86
C ASP A 55 -8.97 10.69 4.71
N TYR A 56 -8.95 9.38 4.49
CA TYR A 56 -8.30 8.75 3.34
C TYR A 56 -9.33 8.04 2.46
N THR A 57 -9.43 8.45 1.20
CA THR A 57 -10.36 7.84 0.24
C THR A 57 -9.65 7.29 -0.98
N VAL A 58 -9.93 6.02 -1.31
CA VAL A 58 -9.44 5.36 -2.52
C VAL A 58 -10.60 5.14 -3.48
N LYS A 59 -10.51 5.71 -4.69
CA LYS A 59 -11.53 5.58 -5.76
C LYS A 59 -10.91 5.12 -7.08
N GLY A 60 -11.73 5.06 -8.14
CA GLY A 60 -11.27 4.76 -9.49
C GLY A 60 -10.68 3.36 -9.59
N ALA A 61 -9.50 3.26 -10.20
CA ALA A 61 -8.73 2.02 -10.34
C ALA A 61 -7.29 2.18 -9.81
N SER A 62 -7.08 2.98 -8.75
CA SER A 62 -5.78 3.06 -8.04
C SER A 62 -5.36 1.67 -7.55
N ALA A 63 -4.09 1.30 -7.69
CA ALA A 63 -3.66 -0.08 -7.50
C ALA A 63 -3.17 -0.36 -6.07
N GLU A 64 -2.34 0.50 -5.49
CA GLU A 64 -1.63 0.14 -4.26
C GLU A 64 -1.01 1.31 -3.50
N ALA A 65 -0.74 1.10 -2.21
CA ALA A 65 0.03 1.99 -1.34
C ALA A 65 0.94 1.18 -0.42
N GLU A 66 2.25 1.29 -0.65
CA GLU A 66 3.30 0.57 0.07
C GLU A 66 3.62 1.21 1.41
N GLY A 67 4.06 0.41 2.38
CA GLY A 67 4.45 0.91 3.70
C GLY A 67 3.31 0.95 4.73
N LEU A 68 3.58 1.57 5.88
CA LEU A 68 2.57 1.83 6.90
C LEU A 68 1.72 3.05 6.50
N LEU A 69 0.41 2.84 6.40
CA LEU A 69 -0.60 3.89 6.24
C LEU A 69 -1.21 4.26 7.59
N VAL A 70 -1.20 5.55 7.90
CA VAL A 70 -1.83 6.12 9.11
C VAL A 70 -2.85 7.17 8.71
N VAL A 71 -4.11 6.94 9.04
CA VAL A 71 -5.26 7.79 8.69
C VAL A 71 -5.87 8.34 9.98
N GLY A 72 -5.86 9.65 10.15
CA GLY A 72 -6.31 10.31 11.37
C GLY A 72 -7.83 10.31 11.56
N GLY A 73 -8.57 10.35 10.46
CA GLY A 73 -10.03 10.23 10.37
C GLY A 73 -10.46 8.89 9.79
N ASP A 74 -11.42 8.93 8.86
CA ASP A 74 -12.04 7.75 8.26
C ASP A 74 -11.26 7.25 7.03
N ALA A 75 -11.27 5.95 6.79
CA ALA A 75 -10.72 5.33 5.59
C ALA A 75 -11.82 4.70 4.74
N ARG A 76 -11.95 5.16 3.49
CA ARG A 76 -12.96 4.66 2.54
C ARG A 76 -12.32 4.07 1.30
N PHE A 77 -12.43 2.76 1.15
CA PHE A 77 -12.01 2.03 -0.05
C PHE A 77 -13.21 1.77 -0.96
N ALA A 78 -13.31 2.53 -2.04
CA ALA A 78 -14.45 2.54 -2.95
C ALA A 78 -14.02 2.63 -4.43
N LYS A 79 -13.13 1.72 -4.85
CA LYS A 79 -12.70 1.56 -6.26
C LYS A 79 -13.73 0.77 -7.09
N ASN A 80 -13.55 0.81 -8.41
CA ASN A 80 -14.34 0.11 -9.42
C ASN A 80 -14.03 -1.41 -9.46
N GLY A 81 -14.04 -2.07 -8.31
CA GLY A 81 -13.65 -3.47 -8.15
C GLY A 81 -12.14 -3.72 -8.22
N GLY A 82 -11.73 -4.98 -8.05
CA GLY A 82 -10.33 -5.38 -8.05
C GLY A 82 -9.65 -5.32 -6.68
N ILE A 83 -8.33 -5.34 -6.65
CA ILE A 83 -7.51 -5.39 -5.42
C ILE A 83 -6.89 -4.01 -5.17
N PHE A 84 -6.78 -3.61 -3.91
CA PHE A 84 -5.91 -2.54 -3.44
C PHE A 84 -4.89 -3.09 -2.44
N ASN A 85 -3.62 -3.13 -2.81
CA ASN A 85 -2.57 -3.64 -1.93
C ASN A 85 -2.10 -2.56 -0.94
N ILE A 86 -1.90 -2.95 0.32
CA ILE A 86 -1.36 -2.10 1.37
C ILE A 86 -0.17 -2.77 2.05
N GLY A 87 0.87 -2.00 2.39
CA GLY A 87 2.03 -2.50 3.12
C GLY A 87 3.03 -3.15 2.18
N ARG A 88 2.74 -4.38 1.72
CA ARG A 88 3.45 -5.01 0.60
C ARG A 88 2.61 -4.87 -0.66
N VAL A 89 3.28 -4.48 -1.75
CA VAL A 89 2.66 -4.14 -3.03
C VAL A 89 3.26 -4.94 -4.19
N GLY A 90 2.59 -4.97 -5.34
CA GLY A 90 2.93 -5.86 -6.44
C GLY A 90 4.27 -5.51 -7.10
N ALA A 91 4.52 -4.21 -7.30
CA ALA A 91 5.81 -3.69 -7.71
C ALA A 91 6.06 -2.37 -6.97
N GLY A 92 6.98 -2.37 -6.00
CA GLY A 92 7.25 -1.21 -5.15
C GLY A 92 8.72 -1.02 -4.89
N SER A 93 9.05 -0.19 -3.89
CA SER A 93 10.43 -0.06 -3.44
C SER A 93 10.95 -1.36 -2.81
N GLY A 94 10.04 -2.22 -2.30
CA GLY A 94 10.43 -3.37 -1.50
C GLY A 94 10.96 -2.96 -0.12
N ILE A 95 10.73 -1.71 0.31
CA ILE A 95 10.98 -1.21 1.66
C ILE A 95 9.64 -1.20 2.39
N ILE A 96 9.36 -2.25 3.15
CA ILE A 96 8.03 -2.52 3.71
C ILE A 96 8.07 -2.66 5.24
N PRO A 97 6.94 -2.57 5.96
CA PRO A 97 6.92 -2.92 7.38
C PRO A 97 7.23 -4.40 7.56
N GLN A 98 7.70 -4.79 8.75
CA GLN A 98 7.94 -6.21 9.05
C GLN A 98 6.66 -7.04 8.88
N PRO A 99 6.75 -8.33 8.48
CA PRO A 99 5.61 -9.24 8.50
C PRO A 99 4.91 -9.24 9.87
N GLY A 100 3.58 -9.18 9.86
CA GLY A 100 2.75 -9.12 11.06
C GLY A 100 2.64 -7.72 11.70
N ALA A 101 3.50 -6.76 11.34
CA ALA A 101 3.40 -5.38 11.81
C ALA A 101 2.11 -4.71 11.35
N VAL A 102 1.75 -3.59 11.98
CA VAL A 102 0.66 -2.74 11.49
C VAL A 102 1.06 -2.16 10.14
N MET A 103 0.19 -2.30 9.15
CA MET A 103 0.35 -1.70 7.82
C MET A 103 -0.79 -0.72 7.49
N LEU A 104 -1.91 -0.81 8.22
CA LEU A 104 -3.01 0.14 8.13
C LEU A 104 -3.53 0.47 9.54
N ALA A 105 -3.43 1.74 9.93
CA ALA A 105 -4.00 2.28 11.14
C ALA A 105 -4.99 3.41 10.80
N VAL A 106 -6.23 3.29 11.26
CA VAL A 106 -7.32 4.23 10.99
C VAL A 106 -7.90 4.73 12.30
N GLY A 107 -7.98 6.05 12.45
CA GLY A 107 -8.44 6.70 13.68
C GLY A 107 -9.95 6.68 13.85
N GLY A 108 -10.68 6.81 12.73
CA GLY A 108 -12.14 6.71 12.66
C GLY A 108 -12.60 5.36 12.09
N ASP A 109 -13.62 5.41 11.24
CA ASP A 109 -14.25 4.24 10.62
C ASP A 109 -13.46 3.76 9.39
N LEU A 110 -13.50 2.45 9.13
CA LEU A 110 -12.95 1.85 7.90
C LEU A 110 -14.06 1.19 7.11
N SER A 111 -14.24 1.58 5.84
CA SER A 111 -15.18 0.94 4.93
C SER A 111 -14.53 0.36 3.68
N VAL A 112 -14.94 -0.85 3.31
CA VAL A 112 -14.55 -1.52 2.05
C VAL A 112 -15.79 -1.80 1.21
N ALA A 113 -15.87 -1.16 0.05
CA ALA A 113 -17.00 -1.28 -0.86
C ALA A 113 -17.15 -2.69 -1.45
N GLN A 114 -18.37 -3.02 -1.85
CA GLN A 114 -18.69 -4.29 -2.50
C GLN A 114 -17.90 -4.45 -3.81
N GLY A 115 -17.44 -5.67 -4.08
CA GLY A 115 -16.79 -6.02 -5.35
C GLY A 115 -15.29 -5.74 -5.41
N MET A 116 -14.68 -5.25 -4.32
CA MET A 116 -13.24 -5.05 -4.22
C MET A 116 -12.62 -5.77 -3.01
N THR A 117 -11.31 -5.95 -3.05
CA THR A 117 -10.48 -6.45 -1.94
C THR A 117 -9.49 -5.38 -1.52
N VAL A 118 -9.38 -5.12 -0.22
CA VAL A 118 -8.20 -4.49 0.38
C VAL A 118 -7.30 -5.63 0.87
N ASP A 119 -6.10 -5.74 0.31
CA ASP A 119 -5.15 -6.81 0.61
C ASP A 119 -3.94 -6.22 1.34
N VAL A 120 -3.81 -6.55 2.63
CA VAL A 120 -2.85 -5.97 3.56
C VAL A 120 -1.75 -6.99 3.83
N GLY A 121 -0.53 -6.66 3.41
CA GLY A 121 0.63 -7.54 3.58
C GLY A 121 0.61 -8.79 2.69
N HIS A 122 0.02 -8.70 1.50
CA HIS A 122 -0.09 -9.83 0.56
C HIS A 122 1.25 -10.54 0.36
N GLY A 123 1.23 -11.88 0.30
CA GLY A 123 2.44 -12.69 0.06
C GLY A 123 3.49 -12.70 1.17
N LEU A 124 3.23 -12.06 2.32
CA LEU A 124 4.05 -12.21 3.52
C LEU A 124 3.57 -13.45 4.29
N THR A 125 4.16 -14.62 4.02
CA THR A 125 3.63 -15.91 4.51
C THR A 125 4.42 -16.54 5.67
N SER A 126 5.34 -15.80 6.32
CA SER A 126 6.17 -16.34 7.41
C SER A 126 6.52 -15.27 8.45
N GLY A 127 6.64 -15.67 9.72
CA GLY A 127 6.94 -14.81 10.88
C GLY A 127 5.93 -14.99 12.03
N PRO A 128 6.21 -14.51 13.26
CA PRO A 128 5.23 -14.42 14.33
C PRO A 128 4.17 -13.37 13.97
N GLY A 129 3.01 -13.83 13.51
CA GLY A 129 2.12 -13.01 12.68
C GLY A 129 2.69 -12.93 11.27
N TYR A 130 1.93 -13.41 10.28
CA TYR A 130 2.25 -13.26 8.87
C TYR A 130 1.31 -12.19 8.28
N GLY A 131 1.51 -11.74 7.05
CA GLY A 131 0.67 -10.68 6.47
C GLY A 131 0.91 -9.29 7.07
N GLY A 132 -0.16 -8.48 7.14
CA GLY A 132 -0.13 -7.11 7.63
C GLY A 132 -1.33 -6.79 8.51
N SER A 133 -1.06 -6.27 9.71
CA SER A 133 -2.10 -5.98 10.70
C SER A 133 -2.85 -4.68 10.41
N VAL A 134 -4.14 -4.67 10.74
CA VAL A 134 -5.06 -3.54 10.58
C VAL A 134 -5.64 -3.14 11.95
N ARG A 135 -5.60 -1.84 12.25
CA ARG A 135 -6.19 -1.25 13.45
C ARG A 135 -7.19 -0.16 13.08
N VAL A 136 -8.39 -0.23 13.62
CA VAL A 136 -9.48 0.72 13.35
C VAL A 136 -10.00 1.27 14.68
N GLY A 137 -10.13 2.59 14.76
CA GLY A 137 -10.60 3.27 15.96
C GLY A 137 -12.12 3.21 16.10
N GLY A 138 -12.84 3.36 15.00
CA GLY A 138 -14.29 3.27 14.90
C GLY A 138 -14.78 1.92 14.38
N GLU A 139 -15.87 1.96 13.62
CA GLU A 139 -16.52 0.79 13.03
C GLU A 139 -15.76 0.27 11.80
N LEU A 140 -15.76 -1.04 11.61
CA LEU A 140 -15.22 -1.71 10.44
C LEU A 140 -16.35 -2.27 9.57
N GLU A 141 -16.67 -1.58 8.48
CA GLU A 141 -17.72 -1.96 7.52
C GLU A 141 -17.13 -2.60 6.24
N VAL A 142 -17.14 -3.92 6.15
CA VAL A 142 -16.59 -4.64 4.99
C VAL A 142 -17.72 -5.24 4.15
N ARG A 143 -18.09 -4.58 3.05
CA ARG A 143 -19.03 -5.11 2.04
C ARG A 143 -18.32 -5.87 0.91
N GLY A 144 -17.03 -5.60 0.72
CA GLY A 144 -16.12 -6.33 -0.17
C GLY A 144 -15.33 -7.39 0.59
N LYS A 145 -14.00 -7.33 0.51
CA LYS A 145 -13.07 -8.14 1.29
C LYS A 145 -11.98 -7.31 1.92
N LEU A 146 -11.60 -7.67 3.14
CA LEU A 146 -10.38 -7.23 3.80
C LEU A 146 -9.54 -8.49 4.09
N GLU A 147 -8.38 -8.60 3.44
CA GLU A 147 -7.47 -9.75 3.58
C GLU A 147 -6.21 -9.27 4.30
N THR A 148 -5.97 -9.72 5.53
CA THR A 148 -4.78 -9.36 6.32
C THR A 148 -3.64 -10.36 6.18
N ASN A 149 -3.85 -11.44 5.42
CA ASN A 149 -2.89 -12.53 5.19
C ASN A 149 -2.31 -13.08 6.49
N GLY A 150 -3.12 -13.25 7.54
CA GLY A 150 -2.67 -13.72 8.86
C GLY A 150 -2.27 -12.61 9.84
N GLY A 151 -2.33 -11.34 9.41
CA GLY A 151 -2.14 -10.18 10.27
C GLY A 151 -3.34 -10.00 11.20
N GLY A 152 -3.11 -9.35 12.34
CA GLY A 152 -4.18 -9.03 13.28
C GLY A 152 -5.15 -8.00 12.71
N GLN A 153 -6.42 -8.13 13.06
CA GLN A 153 -7.46 -7.15 12.71
C GLN A 153 -8.21 -6.80 13.98
N ALA A 154 -8.34 -5.51 14.27
CA ALA A 154 -9.10 -5.01 15.42
C ALA A 154 -9.78 -3.69 15.09
N ASP A 155 -11.03 -3.56 15.50
CA ASP A 155 -11.89 -2.38 15.37
C ASP A 155 -12.49 -1.95 16.72
N GLY A 156 -13.14 -0.79 16.77
CA GLY A 156 -13.69 -0.21 18.00
C GLY A 156 -12.64 0.14 19.06
N LEU A 157 -11.37 0.30 18.66
CA LEU A 157 -10.26 0.54 19.59
C LEU A 157 -10.30 1.95 20.22
N GLY A 158 -11.01 2.88 19.61
CA GLY A 158 -10.85 4.31 19.82
C GLY A 158 -9.61 4.86 19.10
N ARG A 159 -9.70 6.13 18.69
CA ARG A 159 -8.70 6.81 17.86
C ARG A 159 -7.27 6.68 18.39
N GLU A 160 -7.06 6.98 19.68
CA GLU A 160 -5.72 6.99 20.27
C GLU A 160 -5.06 5.61 20.22
N ALA A 161 -5.80 4.55 20.58
CA ALA A 161 -5.27 3.19 20.60
C ALA A 161 -5.02 2.64 19.19
N ALA A 162 -5.89 2.96 18.23
CA ALA A 162 -5.72 2.58 16.84
C ALA A 162 -4.46 3.20 16.21
N LEU A 163 -4.22 4.49 16.49
CA LEU A 163 -3.11 5.24 15.92
C LEU A 163 -1.79 5.05 16.66
N ARG A 164 -1.75 4.48 17.87
CA ARG A 164 -0.52 4.32 18.67
C ARG A 164 0.55 3.50 17.92
N PRO A 165 1.82 3.96 17.87
CA PRO A 165 2.41 5.11 18.57
C PRO A 165 2.34 6.45 17.80
N HIS A 166 1.65 6.50 16.67
CA HIS A 166 1.64 7.59 15.71
C HIS A 166 0.51 8.63 15.90
N ALA A 167 -0.27 8.56 16.98
CA ALA A 167 -1.39 9.47 17.22
C ALA A 167 -1.01 10.97 17.19
N GLY A 168 0.23 11.30 17.59
CA GLY A 168 0.78 12.66 17.57
C GLY A 168 1.47 13.08 16.26
N PHE A 169 1.50 12.24 15.23
CA PHE A 169 2.31 12.48 14.02
C PHE A 169 1.90 13.74 13.24
N GLY A 170 0.63 14.16 13.32
CA GLY A 170 0.18 15.45 12.78
C GLY A 170 0.95 16.66 13.36
N GLY A 171 1.31 16.60 14.64
CA GLY A 171 2.17 17.60 15.27
C GLY A 171 3.62 17.53 14.77
N THR A 172 4.13 16.32 14.52
CA THR A 172 5.46 16.11 13.94
C THR A 172 5.57 16.75 12.57
N ILE A 173 4.62 16.51 11.66
CA ILE A 173 4.69 17.06 10.29
C ILE A 173 4.61 18.60 10.28
N LYS A 174 3.78 19.20 11.16
CA LYS A 174 3.68 20.66 11.31
C LYS A 174 5.01 21.25 11.80
N LYS A 175 5.59 20.65 12.84
CA LYS A 175 6.85 21.10 13.43
C LYS A 175 8.01 21.01 12.42
N GLU A 176 8.15 19.87 11.75
CA GLU A 176 9.23 19.65 10.78
C GLU A 176 9.05 20.53 9.55
N SER A 177 7.82 20.71 9.06
CA SER A 177 7.54 21.61 7.93
C SER A 177 7.95 23.06 8.23
N ALA A 178 7.61 23.57 9.42
CA ALA A 178 8.02 24.91 9.84
C ALA A 178 9.55 25.03 10.03
N ALA A 179 10.19 23.99 10.58
CA ALA A 179 11.65 23.98 10.77
C ALA A 179 12.39 23.98 9.43
N LEU A 180 11.95 23.16 8.47
CA LEU A 180 12.50 23.10 7.12
C LEU A 180 12.24 24.39 6.33
N GLY A 181 11.03 24.96 6.47
CA GLY A 181 10.64 26.23 5.86
C GLY A 181 11.45 27.43 6.31
N ALA A 182 11.98 27.41 7.54
CA ALA A 182 12.84 28.46 8.09
C ALA A 182 14.30 28.40 7.60
N LEU A 183 14.69 27.33 6.90
CA LEU A 183 16.06 27.18 6.41
C LEU A 183 16.34 28.12 5.23
N LYS A 184 17.56 28.67 5.18
CA LYS A 184 18.00 29.51 4.08
C LYS A 184 18.29 28.67 2.84
N ALA A 185 17.88 29.17 1.67
CA ALA A 185 18.20 28.55 0.40
C ALA A 185 19.72 28.41 0.20
N THR A 186 20.15 27.26 -0.31
CA THR A 186 21.56 26.91 -0.61
C THR A 186 21.87 26.92 -2.11
N GLY A 187 20.91 27.35 -2.91
CA GLY A 187 20.98 27.37 -4.36
C GLY A 187 19.95 28.32 -4.98
N THR A 188 19.77 28.21 -6.29
CA THR A 188 18.82 29.01 -7.06
C THR A 188 17.71 28.16 -7.62
N THR A 189 16.55 28.79 -7.78
CA THR A 189 15.39 28.20 -8.46
C THR A 189 15.07 29.01 -9.71
N THR A 190 14.68 28.35 -10.80
CA THR A 190 14.19 29.00 -12.02
C THR A 190 13.00 28.23 -12.57
N ALA A 191 11.85 28.89 -12.66
CA ALA A 191 10.65 28.36 -13.29
C ALA A 191 10.43 29.00 -14.66
N LYS A 192 10.28 28.18 -15.72
CA LYS A 192 10.02 28.65 -17.07
C LYS A 192 9.32 27.58 -17.92
N GLY A 193 8.18 27.94 -18.51
CA GLY A 193 7.50 27.08 -19.48
C GLY A 193 7.14 25.69 -18.95
N GLY A 194 6.65 25.60 -17.71
CA GLY A 194 6.30 24.33 -17.06
C GLY A 194 7.49 23.51 -16.54
N SER A 195 8.72 24.02 -16.71
CA SER A 195 9.93 23.42 -16.15
C SER A 195 10.44 24.22 -14.96
N VAL A 196 10.88 23.52 -13.92
CA VAL A 196 11.50 24.09 -12.73
C VAL A 196 12.90 23.50 -12.57
N THR A 197 13.90 24.36 -12.48
CA THR A 197 15.29 23.98 -12.21
C THR A 197 15.70 24.44 -10.82
N PHE A 198 16.19 23.51 -10.02
CA PHE A 198 16.79 23.72 -8.70
C PHE A 198 18.29 23.46 -8.81
N ARG A 199 19.11 24.51 -8.71
CA ARG A 199 20.56 24.43 -8.91
C ARG A 199 21.30 24.79 -7.65
N SER A 200 22.06 23.85 -7.09
CA SER A 200 22.95 24.15 -5.96
C SER A 200 24.08 25.11 -6.38
N THR A 201 24.40 26.09 -5.54
CA THR A 201 25.46 27.09 -5.81
C THR A 201 26.70 26.96 -4.92
N GLY A 202 26.73 25.98 -4.00
CA GLY A 202 27.78 25.87 -3.00
C GLY A 202 28.25 24.44 -2.75
N PRO A 203 29.48 24.26 -2.21
CA PRO A 203 30.00 22.95 -1.86
C PRO A 203 29.38 22.48 -0.54
N ALA A 204 28.17 21.93 -0.55
CA ALA A 204 27.66 21.28 0.65
C ALA A 204 28.15 19.83 0.70
N LYS A 205 29.18 19.58 1.50
CA LYS A 205 29.50 18.20 1.90
C LYS A 205 28.74 17.92 3.19
N GLY A 206 27.66 17.14 3.11
CA GLY A 206 26.93 16.63 4.28
C GLY A 206 25.73 17.45 4.75
N ASP A 207 25.45 18.62 4.17
CA ASP A 207 24.29 19.45 4.52
C ASP A 207 23.12 19.30 3.54
N LEU A 208 21.90 19.49 4.06
CA LEU A 208 20.66 19.56 3.28
C LEU A 208 20.75 20.65 2.20
N GLN A 209 20.36 20.33 0.96
CA GLN A 209 20.15 21.33 -0.08
C GLN A 209 18.75 21.92 0.03
N VAL A 210 18.68 23.23 0.16
CA VAL A 210 17.43 23.96 0.38
C VAL A 210 17.17 24.83 -0.84
N PHE A 211 16.00 24.65 -1.44
CA PHE A 211 15.51 25.49 -2.52
C PHE A 211 14.18 26.11 -2.11
N GLU A 212 13.87 27.25 -2.69
CA GLU A 212 12.60 27.94 -2.47
C GLU A 212 11.91 28.20 -3.81
N ILE A 213 10.59 28.05 -3.84
CA ILE A 213 9.74 28.39 -4.97
C ILE A 213 8.37 28.83 -4.47
N SER A 214 7.74 29.81 -5.11
CA SER A 214 6.37 30.17 -4.74
C SER A 214 5.37 29.10 -5.22
N ALA A 215 4.25 28.97 -4.51
CA ALA A 215 3.11 28.15 -4.91
C ALA A 215 2.62 28.54 -6.32
N ALA A 216 2.63 29.83 -6.64
CA ALA A 216 2.27 30.34 -7.96
C ALA A 216 3.22 29.86 -9.07
N ASP A 217 4.53 29.84 -8.82
CA ASP A 217 5.55 29.49 -9.83
C ASP A 217 5.67 27.98 -10.06
N ILE A 218 5.44 27.16 -9.03
CA ILE A 218 5.44 25.69 -9.16
C ILE A 218 4.11 25.17 -9.72
N ASN A 219 3.02 25.93 -9.60
CA ASN A 219 1.71 25.50 -10.07
C ASN A 219 1.71 25.32 -11.60
N GLY A 220 1.25 24.15 -12.05
CA GLY A 220 1.30 23.72 -13.44
C GLY A 220 2.65 23.17 -13.90
N ALA A 221 3.65 23.08 -13.02
CA ALA A 221 4.93 22.46 -13.37
C ALA A 221 4.77 20.97 -13.69
N SER A 222 5.55 20.52 -14.67
CA SER A 222 5.57 19.12 -15.12
C SER A 222 6.98 18.56 -15.25
N THR A 223 8.00 19.41 -15.28
CA THR A 223 9.41 18.99 -15.41
C THR A 223 10.23 19.60 -14.28
N PHE A 224 11.02 18.77 -13.61
CA PHE A 224 11.88 19.17 -12.50
C PHE A 224 13.33 18.77 -12.81
N SER A 225 14.28 19.68 -12.61
CA SER A 225 15.71 19.41 -12.78
C SER A 225 16.45 19.80 -11.51
N PHE A 226 17.05 18.82 -10.83
CA PHE A 226 17.93 19.03 -9.69
C PHE A 226 19.38 19.01 -10.19
N GLU A 227 20.08 20.13 -10.09
CA GLU A 227 21.36 20.34 -10.75
C GLU A 227 22.46 20.69 -9.76
N SER A 228 23.63 20.12 -10.00
CA SER A 228 24.82 20.32 -9.17
C SER A 228 24.61 19.94 -7.70
N ILE A 229 23.68 19.02 -7.42
CA ILE A 229 23.42 18.54 -6.07
C ILE A 229 24.64 17.73 -5.59
N PRO A 230 25.27 18.08 -4.46
CA PRO A 230 26.42 17.33 -3.99
C PRO A 230 26.10 15.85 -3.72
N ALA A 231 27.13 15.00 -3.75
CA ALA A 231 26.95 13.58 -3.48
C ALA A 231 26.47 13.35 -2.04
N GLY A 232 25.46 12.50 -1.86
CA GLY A 232 24.94 12.09 -0.55
C GLY A 232 24.07 13.13 0.18
N THR A 233 23.83 14.31 -0.38
CA THR A 233 23.00 15.34 0.28
C THR A 233 21.51 15.17 -0.03
N SER A 234 20.66 15.27 0.98
CA SER A 234 19.21 15.34 0.76
C SER A 234 18.83 16.72 0.21
N VAL A 235 17.65 16.83 -0.37
CA VAL A 235 17.07 18.05 -0.93
C VAL A 235 15.73 18.32 -0.25
N VAL A 236 15.51 19.57 0.12
CA VAL A 236 14.19 20.12 0.43
C VAL A 236 13.87 21.26 -0.53
N VAL A 237 12.67 21.21 -1.09
CA VAL A 237 12.07 22.30 -1.87
C VAL A 237 10.97 22.91 -1.01
N ASN A 238 11.22 24.07 -0.42
CA ASN A 238 10.23 24.85 0.30
C ASN A 238 9.32 25.57 -0.70
N VAL A 239 8.05 25.21 -0.72
CA VAL A 239 7.01 25.84 -1.53
C VAL A 239 6.29 26.87 -0.66
N THR A 240 6.43 28.15 -0.99
CA THR A 240 5.92 29.27 -0.19
C THR A 240 4.61 29.81 -0.74
N GLY A 241 3.69 30.18 0.17
CA GLY A 241 2.38 30.71 -0.20
C GLY A 241 1.25 29.68 -0.07
N SER A 242 0.05 30.19 0.21
CA SER A 242 -1.10 29.37 0.61
C SER A 242 -2.01 28.93 -0.53
N GLN A 243 -1.71 29.30 -1.77
CA GLN A 243 -2.56 28.97 -2.91
C GLN A 243 -2.54 27.46 -3.20
N ALA A 244 -3.63 26.96 -3.77
CA ALA A 244 -3.70 25.61 -4.30
C ALA A 244 -2.61 25.36 -5.37
N VAL A 245 -1.92 24.23 -5.25
CA VAL A 245 -0.88 23.80 -6.19
C VAL A 245 -1.32 22.56 -6.96
N ARG A 246 -1.16 22.59 -8.28
CA ARG A 246 -1.36 21.44 -9.16
C ARG A 246 -0.07 21.10 -9.88
N ILE A 247 0.41 19.87 -9.76
CA ILE A 247 1.60 19.36 -10.45
C ILE A 247 1.19 18.14 -11.25
N SER A 248 1.73 18.01 -12.46
CA SER A 248 1.54 16.80 -13.29
C SER A 248 2.91 16.33 -13.78
N PRO A 249 3.61 15.49 -13.00
CA PRO A 249 5.00 15.16 -13.25
C PRO A 249 5.12 14.37 -14.55
N MET A 250 5.95 14.88 -15.45
CA MET A 250 6.31 14.25 -16.71
C MET A 250 7.79 13.91 -16.78
N ALA A 251 8.63 14.60 -15.98
CA ALA A 251 10.07 14.47 -16.04
C ALA A 251 10.80 14.93 -14.79
N VAL A 252 11.70 14.10 -14.28
CA VAL A 252 12.60 14.47 -13.19
C VAL A 252 14.04 14.13 -13.54
N GLY A 253 14.88 15.16 -13.60
CA GLY A 253 16.32 15.06 -13.75
C GLY A 253 17.02 15.23 -12.40
N PHE A 254 18.08 14.46 -12.16
CA PHE A 254 18.96 14.63 -10.99
C PHE A 254 20.42 14.52 -11.43
N ASN A 255 21.15 15.64 -11.38
CA ASN A 255 22.54 15.75 -11.86
C ASN A 255 22.76 15.23 -13.29
N GLY A 256 21.79 15.48 -14.18
CA GLY A 256 21.85 15.06 -15.58
C GLY A 256 21.27 13.67 -15.87
N ASP A 257 21.00 12.86 -14.85
CA ASP A 257 20.33 11.57 -15.01
C ASP A 257 18.81 11.73 -14.98
N ARG A 258 18.10 10.99 -15.83
CA ARG A 258 16.64 10.86 -15.76
C ARG A 258 16.28 9.84 -14.67
N VAL A 259 15.64 10.29 -13.59
CA VAL A 259 15.50 9.47 -12.36
C VAL A 259 14.11 8.91 -12.12
N ASP A 260 13.06 9.45 -12.75
CA ASP A 260 11.67 8.98 -12.66
C ASP A 260 11.32 7.84 -13.63
N ALA A 261 12.29 7.37 -14.42
CA ALA A 261 12.15 6.15 -15.19
C ALA A 261 12.45 4.94 -14.31
N TYR A 262 11.54 3.95 -14.23
CA TYR A 262 11.71 2.77 -13.38
C TYR A 262 12.99 1.97 -13.65
N SER A 263 13.55 2.04 -14.85
CA SER A 263 14.83 1.40 -15.21
C SER A 263 16.07 2.18 -14.73
N SER A 264 15.90 3.35 -14.13
CA SER A 264 17.01 4.18 -13.67
C SER A 264 17.68 3.54 -12.46
N SER A 265 19.00 3.36 -12.52
CA SER A 265 19.80 2.90 -11.37
C SER A 265 19.88 3.94 -10.24
N LYS A 266 19.37 5.15 -10.46
CA LYS A 266 19.31 6.26 -9.50
C LYS A 266 17.91 6.49 -8.93
N PHE A 267 16.93 5.66 -9.30
CA PHE A 267 15.53 5.83 -8.93
C PHE A 267 15.33 5.92 -7.42
N GLY A 268 15.71 4.86 -6.68
CA GLY A 268 15.52 4.80 -5.24
C GLY A 268 16.28 5.89 -4.49
N GLU A 269 17.54 6.12 -4.87
CA GLU A 269 18.35 7.18 -4.29
C GLU A 269 17.76 8.58 -4.50
N ALA A 270 17.20 8.87 -5.68
CA ALA A 270 16.52 10.15 -5.91
C ALA A 270 15.24 10.27 -5.09
N ALA A 271 14.41 9.21 -5.06
CA ALA A 271 13.16 9.15 -4.31
C ALA A 271 13.37 9.40 -2.80
N SER A 272 14.43 8.81 -2.23
CA SER A 272 14.78 8.96 -0.82
C SER A 272 15.51 10.26 -0.47
N ARG A 273 15.93 11.06 -1.47
CA ARG A 273 16.67 12.31 -1.23
C ARG A 273 15.82 13.56 -1.38
N ILE A 274 14.74 13.52 -2.15
CA ILE A 274 13.94 14.71 -2.46
C ILE A 274 12.74 14.80 -1.50
N LEU A 275 12.50 15.97 -0.93
CA LEU A 275 11.26 16.32 -0.24
C LEU A 275 10.74 17.68 -0.71
N TYR A 276 9.44 17.76 -0.97
CA TYR A 276 8.73 19.02 -1.24
C TYR A 276 7.93 19.39 0.01
N ASN A 277 8.22 20.57 0.56
CA ASN A 277 7.60 21.11 1.75
C ASN A 277 6.59 22.21 1.37
N PHE A 278 5.32 21.85 1.28
CA PHE A 278 4.19 22.75 1.05
C PHE A 278 3.68 23.28 2.38
N GLN A 279 4.37 24.28 2.93
CA GLN A 279 4.16 24.71 4.31
C GLN A 279 2.75 25.26 4.54
N ASP A 280 2.28 26.14 3.65
CA ASP A 280 1.05 26.90 3.85
C ASP A 280 -0.06 26.57 2.83
N SER A 281 0.24 25.75 1.81
CA SER A 281 -0.74 25.43 0.76
C SER A 281 -1.91 24.65 1.34
N ASP A 282 -3.14 25.09 1.05
CA ASP A 282 -4.37 24.48 1.53
C ASP A 282 -4.83 23.27 0.69
N SER A 283 -4.38 23.20 -0.55
CA SER A 283 -4.77 22.17 -1.51
C SER A 283 -3.62 21.78 -2.42
N LEU A 284 -3.43 20.47 -2.57
CA LEU A 284 -2.46 19.88 -3.48
C LEU A 284 -3.17 18.95 -4.46
N THR A 285 -2.79 19.03 -5.74
CA THR A 285 -3.11 17.99 -6.71
C THR A 285 -1.84 17.47 -7.36
N LEU A 286 -1.58 16.17 -7.22
CA LEU A 286 -0.53 15.48 -7.97
C LEU A 286 -1.20 14.59 -9.02
N GLY A 287 -1.34 15.15 -10.22
CA GLY A 287 -2.16 14.60 -11.29
C GLY A 287 -1.35 13.95 -12.42
N GLY A 288 -2.07 13.42 -13.40
CA GLY A 288 -1.49 12.78 -14.58
C GLY A 288 -1.10 11.32 -14.36
N GLY A 289 -0.56 10.67 -15.39
CA GLY A 289 -0.12 9.27 -15.35
C GLY A 289 1.39 9.08 -15.16
N GLY A 290 2.09 10.11 -14.69
CA GLY A 290 3.54 10.08 -14.50
C GLY A 290 3.97 9.70 -13.08
N ASN A 291 5.28 9.68 -12.88
CA ASN A 291 5.93 9.35 -11.61
C ASN A 291 6.35 10.63 -10.87
N PHE A 292 5.66 10.97 -9.79
CA PHE A 292 6.14 11.99 -8.86
C PHE A 292 7.34 11.42 -8.09
N MET A 293 8.44 12.17 -8.06
CA MET A 293 9.71 11.73 -7.47
C MET A 293 10.04 12.57 -6.24
N GLY A 294 10.11 11.94 -5.08
CA GLY A 294 10.34 12.57 -3.78
C GLY A 294 9.15 12.50 -2.84
N SER A 295 9.41 12.80 -1.57
CA SER A 295 8.40 12.86 -0.51
C SER A 295 7.66 14.20 -0.51
N VAL A 296 6.43 14.20 0.00
CA VAL A 296 5.56 15.37 0.11
C VAL A 296 5.27 15.63 1.58
N LEU A 297 5.53 16.85 2.04
CA LEU A 297 5.21 17.34 3.37
C LEU A 297 4.27 18.53 3.24
N ALA A 298 3.00 18.34 3.56
CA ALA A 298 1.94 19.33 3.36
C ALA A 298 1.00 19.36 4.58
N PRO A 299 1.42 19.98 5.70
CA PRO A 299 0.73 19.88 6.99
C PRO A 299 -0.63 20.59 7.06
N GLU A 300 -0.92 21.50 6.13
CA GLU A 300 -2.21 22.22 6.07
C GLU A 300 -3.05 21.82 4.85
N ALA A 301 -2.50 21.00 3.95
CA ALA A 301 -3.15 20.68 2.69
C ALA A 301 -4.12 19.50 2.83
N SER A 302 -5.21 19.56 2.06
CA SER A 302 -5.86 18.35 1.54
C SER A 302 -5.33 18.03 0.15
N ALA A 303 -5.17 16.75 -0.18
CA ALA A 303 -4.52 16.30 -1.40
C ALA A 303 -5.41 15.39 -2.26
N ASP A 304 -5.34 15.61 -3.57
CA ASP A 304 -5.96 14.80 -4.62
C ASP A 304 -4.86 14.23 -5.52
N ILE A 305 -4.72 12.90 -5.56
CA ILE A 305 -3.59 12.22 -6.20
C ILE A 305 -4.09 11.27 -7.28
N THR A 306 -3.63 11.48 -8.51
CA THR A 306 -3.80 10.52 -9.62
C THR A 306 -2.50 10.01 -10.22
N ALA A 307 -1.37 10.63 -9.88
CA ALA A 307 -0.05 10.17 -10.28
C ALA A 307 0.44 9.02 -9.38
N SER A 308 1.42 8.25 -9.87
CA SER A 308 2.20 7.39 -8.98
C SER A 308 3.21 8.23 -8.21
N THR A 309 3.49 7.88 -6.95
CA THR A 309 4.36 8.64 -6.05
C THR A 309 5.52 7.80 -5.55
N ASN A 310 6.73 8.34 -5.61
CA ASN A 310 7.98 7.65 -5.28
C ASN A 310 8.68 8.43 -4.16
N GLY A 311 8.29 8.12 -2.93
CA GLY A 311 8.52 8.96 -1.75
C GLY A 311 7.40 8.73 -0.75
N ARG A 312 7.43 9.45 0.37
CA ARG A 312 6.37 9.37 1.38
C ARG A 312 5.39 10.53 1.24
N LEU A 313 4.14 10.29 1.63
CA LEU A 313 3.08 11.29 1.59
C LEU A 313 2.70 11.69 3.01
N TYR A 314 2.92 12.95 3.37
CA TYR A 314 2.59 13.49 4.70
C TYR A 314 1.59 14.64 4.55
N ILE A 315 0.31 14.31 4.54
CA ILE A 315 -0.80 15.23 4.26
C ILE A 315 -1.55 15.50 5.56
N GLY A 316 -1.71 16.77 5.94
CA GLY A 316 -2.36 17.14 7.20
C GLY A 316 -3.89 17.09 7.16
N GLY A 317 -4.49 17.31 6.00
CA GLY A 317 -5.93 17.19 5.76
C GLY A 317 -6.33 15.86 5.14
N ASP A 318 -7.36 15.92 4.29
CA ASP A 318 -7.88 14.74 3.60
C ASP A 318 -6.98 14.34 2.42
N LEU A 319 -6.91 13.05 2.15
CA LEU A 319 -6.17 12.51 1.02
C LEU A 319 -7.08 11.62 0.17
N THR A 320 -7.23 11.95 -1.10
CA THR A 320 -7.92 11.09 -2.07
C THR A 320 -6.93 10.56 -3.10
N THR A 321 -6.86 9.24 -3.27
CA THR A 321 -6.18 8.61 -4.40
C THR A 321 -7.21 8.04 -5.37
N HIS A 322 -7.07 8.39 -6.65
CA HIS A 322 -7.92 7.89 -7.73
C HIS A 322 -7.16 7.90 -9.04
N GLY A 323 -7.78 7.51 -10.15
CA GLY A 323 -7.10 7.35 -11.43
C GLY A 323 -7.08 5.89 -11.88
N THR A 324 -6.06 5.52 -12.66
CA THR A 324 -5.93 4.19 -13.27
C THR A 324 -4.54 3.63 -13.03
N GLY A 325 -4.43 2.63 -12.17
CA GLY A 325 -3.16 1.94 -11.90
C GLY A 325 -2.11 2.79 -11.20
N ASN A 326 -2.49 3.91 -10.58
CA ASN A 326 -1.57 4.72 -9.79
C ASN A 326 -1.22 4.05 -8.46
N GLU A 327 0.04 4.24 -8.05
CA GLU A 327 0.69 3.51 -6.96
C GLU A 327 1.44 4.49 -6.05
N SER A 328 1.49 4.20 -4.75
CA SER A 328 2.34 4.95 -3.81
C SER A 328 3.44 4.05 -3.25
N HIS A 329 4.70 4.36 -3.52
CA HIS A 329 5.85 3.53 -3.16
C HIS A 329 6.64 4.14 -2.00
N ASN A 330 7.04 3.34 -1.02
CA ASN A 330 7.65 3.82 0.21
C ASN A 330 9.15 4.06 0.03
N TYR A 331 9.55 5.32 -0.11
CA TYR A 331 10.95 5.75 -0.08
C TYR A 331 11.20 6.70 1.09
N PRO A 332 11.85 6.24 2.18
CA PRO A 332 12.16 7.07 3.33
C PRO A 332 13.01 8.28 2.95
N TRP A 333 12.63 9.47 3.41
CA TRP A 333 13.43 10.66 3.18
C TRP A 333 14.53 10.77 4.24
N ASN A 334 15.79 10.82 3.80
CA ASN A 334 16.94 10.76 4.70
C ASN A 334 17.47 12.13 5.18
N GLY A 335 16.70 13.20 4.98
CA GLY A 335 17.12 14.56 5.35
C GLY A 335 16.92 14.92 6.82
N THR A 336 15.95 14.32 7.53
CA THR A 336 15.77 14.46 8.98
C THR A 336 15.34 13.14 9.63
N PRO A 337 15.66 12.92 10.93
CA PRO A 337 15.32 11.67 11.62
C PRO A 337 13.83 11.29 11.65
N PRO A 338 12.86 12.21 11.81
CA PRO A 338 11.44 11.82 11.87
C PRO A 338 10.91 11.17 10.59
N PHE A 339 11.53 11.47 9.44
CA PHE A 339 11.11 10.97 8.13
C PHE A 339 12.07 9.93 7.55
N SER A 340 13.15 9.61 8.25
CA SER A 340 14.06 8.55 7.84
C SER A 340 13.43 7.17 8.02
N CYS A 341 14.10 6.15 7.51
CA CYS A 341 13.73 4.77 7.77
C CYS A 341 13.80 4.49 9.27
N THR A 342 12.80 3.77 9.81
CA THR A 342 12.83 3.31 11.20
C THR A 342 13.19 1.84 11.23
N PRO A 343 14.34 1.48 11.85
CA PRO A 343 14.75 0.09 11.95
C PRO A 343 13.75 -0.76 12.71
N ASP A 344 13.92 -2.06 12.56
CA ASP A 344 13.21 -3.05 13.34
C ASP A 344 13.54 -2.90 14.81
N THR A 345 12.52 -2.87 15.65
CA THR A 345 12.75 -2.96 17.10
C THR A 345 13.17 -4.39 17.38
N PRO A 346 14.34 -4.65 18.01
CA PRO A 346 14.69 -6.00 18.41
C PRO A 346 13.59 -6.52 19.31
N THR A 347 12.92 -7.60 18.90
CA THR A 347 12.09 -8.36 19.82
C THR A 347 13.03 -8.97 20.84
N ALA A 348 13.16 -8.34 22.01
CA ALA A 348 13.76 -9.01 23.15
C ALA A 348 13.02 -10.35 23.29
N PRO A 349 13.72 -11.49 23.46
CA PRO A 349 13.03 -12.74 23.73
C PRO A 349 12.13 -12.47 24.93
N SER A 350 10.82 -12.70 24.75
CA SER A 350 9.89 -12.67 25.88
C SER A 350 10.52 -13.56 26.94
N PRO A 351 10.75 -13.08 28.18
CA PRO A 351 11.27 -13.94 29.22
C PRO A 351 10.31 -15.12 29.29
N THR A 352 10.83 -16.33 29.06
CA THR A 352 10.13 -17.54 29.44
C THR A 352 9.72 -17.32 30.88
N PRO A 353 8.42 -17.39 31.24
CA PRO A 353 8.02 -17.31 32.63
C PRO A 353 8.94 -18.25 33.42
N PRO A 354 9.59 -17.80 34.51
CA PRO A 354 10.35 -18.74 35.33
C PRO A 354 9.40 -19.88 35.63
N GLY A 355 9.80 -21.11 35.26
CA GLY A 355 9.03 -22.30 35.57
C GLY A 355 8.64 -22.19 37.03
N GLY A 356 7.33 -22.07 37.29
CA GLY A 356 6.84 -22.05 38.65
C GLY A 356 7.39 -23.27 39.37
N PRO A 357 7.75 -23.19 40.66
CA PRO A 357 8.10 -24.38 41.41
C PRO A 357 6.97 -25.40 41.22
N ASP A 358 7.33 -26.65 40.90
CA ASP A 358 6.38 -27.76 40.78
C ASP A 358 5.44 -27.71 41.98
N GLU A 359 4.15 -27.50 41.71
CA GLU A 359 3.12 -27.55 42.73
C GLU A 359 3.13 -28.98 43.31
N PRO A 360 3.21 -29.15 44.64
CA PRO A 360 3.18 -30.48 45.22
C PRO A 360 1.88 -31.18 44.82
N ALA A 361 1.97 -32.41 44.32
CA ALA A 361 0.80 -33.22 44.04
C ALA A 361 -0.12 -33.25 45.27
N THR A 362 -1.34 -32.74 45.11
CA THR A 362 -2.44 -32.94 46.06
C THR A 362 -2.68 -34.44 46.20
N PRO A 363 -2.70 -34.99 47.43
CA PRO A 363 -3.04 -36.40 47.65
C PRO A 363 -4.46 -36.69 47.14
N ASP A 364 -4.62 -37.84 46.47
CA ASP A 364 -5.93 -38.34 46.05
C ASP A 364 -6.89 -38.44 47.25
N GLU A 365 -8.07 -37.84 47.10
CA GLU A 365 -9.17 -37.95 48.04
C GLU A 365 -9.79 -39.36 47.96
N PRO A 366 -10.13 -40.02 49.08
CA PRO A 366 -10.68 -41.38 49.06
C PRO A 366 -12.06 -41.39 48.39
N GLU A 367 -12.29 -42.37 47.51
CA GLU A 367 -13.60 -42.62 46.90
C GLU A 367 -14.68 -42.86 47.97
N GLU A 368 -15.74 -42.04 47.94
CA GLU A 368 -16.95 -42.26 48.74
C GLU A 368 -17.73 -43.48 48.20
N PRO A 369 -18.29 -44.35 49.05
CA PRO A 369 -19.05 -45.51 48.60
C PRO A 369 -20.37 -45.10 47.92
N GLY A 370 -20.61 -45.68 46.73
CA GLY A 370 -21.78 -45.42 45.91
C GLY A 370 -23.12 -45.60 46.64
N THR A 371 -24.00 -44.63 46.46
CA THR A 371 -25.38 -44.66 46.96
C THR A 371 -26.27 -45.50 46.04
N PRO A 372 -27.17 -46.36 46.55
CA PRO A 372 -27.99 -47.25 45.73
C PRO A 372 -29.03 -46.49 44.90
N GLU A 373 -29.22 -46.94 43.65
CA GLU A 373 -30.25 -46.43 42.73
C GLU A 373 -31.66 -46.57 43.31
N THR A 374 -32.43 -45.49 43.24
CA THR A 374 -33.86 -45.47 43.58
C THR A 374 -34.70 -45.57 42.30
N PRO A 375 -35.75 -46.42 42.24
CA PRO A 375 -36.48 -46.72 41.02
C PRO A 375 -37.31 -45.55 40.45
N GLU A 376 -37.40 -45.50 39.13
CA GLU A 376 -38.17 -44.54 38.34
C GLU A 376 -39.67 -44.52 38.70
N THR A 377 -40.24 -43.31 38.76
CA THR A 377 -41.69 -43.08 38.78
C THR A 377 -42.09 -42.30 37.51
N PRO A 378 -43.14 -42.72 36.77
CA PRO A 378 -43.50 -42.09 35.50
C PRO A 378 -44.45 -40.89 35.68
N GLY A 379 -44.21 -39.85 34.88
CA GLY A 379 -45.28 -39.01 34.31
C GLY A 379 -45.43 -37.60 34.88
N ALA A 380 -45.05 -36.60 34.07
CA ALA A 380 -45.78 -35.34 33.96
C ALA A 380 -45.48 -34.69 32.59
N THR A 381 -46.53 -34.51 31.81
CA THR A 381 -46.56 -33.86 30.49
C THR A 381 -46.21 -32.36 30.61
N PRO A 382 -45.36 -31.78 29.72
CA PRO A 382 -45.11 -30.34 29.72
C PRO A 382 -46.31 -29.56 29.17
N PRO A 383 -46.65 -28.36 29.70
CA PRO A 383 -47.61 -27.49 29.07
C PRO A 383 -46.99 -26.80 27.84
N GLU A 384 -47.81 -26.72 26.80
CA GLU A 384 -47.59 -26.07 25.52
C GLU A 384 -47.30 -24.57 25.70
N ARG A 385 -46.11 -24.10 25.26
CA ARG A 385 -45.81 -22.67 25.16
C ARG A 385 -46.40 -22.13 23.87
N THR A 386 -47.39 -21.25 24.01
CA THR A 386 -47.90 -20.37 22.96
C THR A 386 -46.82 -19.45 22.40
N ALA A 387 -46.77 -19.35 21.07
CA ALA A 387 -45.89 -18.47 20.32
C ALA A 387 -46.28 -16.97 20.48
N PRO A 388 -45.32 -16.03 20.44
CA PRO A 388 -45.61 -14.59 20.42
C PRO A 388 -46.21 -14.13 19.08
N PRO A 389 -47.04 -13.07 19.06
CA PRO A 389 -47.73 -12.61 17.87
C PRO A 389 -46.79 -11.90 16.88
N THR A 390 -47.05 -12.12 15.60
CA THR A 390 -46.42 -11.45 14.45
C THR A 390 -46.80 -9.95 14.40
N PRO A 391 -45.85 -9.04 14.16
CA PRO A 391 -46.18 -7.62 13.96
C PRO A 391 -46.88 -7.38 12.61
N PRO A 392 -47.80 -6.41 12.51
CA PRO A 392 -48.54 -6.12 11.29
C PRO A 392 -47.65 -5.44 10.23
N ALA A 393 -47.85 -5.84 8.98
CA ALA A 393 -47.24 -5.22 7.80
C ALA A 393 -47.71 -3.76 7.66
N GLY A 394 -46.79 -2.82 7.86
CA GLY A 394 -47.00 -1.39 7.69
C GLY A 394 -46.53 -0.92 6.32
N GLN A 395 -47.50 -0.69 5.43
CA GLN A 395 -47.61 0.37 4.42
C GLN A 395 -46.37 0.76 3.58
N THR A 396 -46.47 0.42 2.30
CA THR A 396 -45.68 0.91 1.17
C THR A 396 -45.79 2.44 1.03
N PRO A 397 -44.68 3.19 0.90
CA PRO A 397 -44.73 4.59 0.49
C PRO A 397 -45.12 4.73 -1.00
N PRO A 398 -45.83 5.79 -1.42
CA PRO A 398 -46.19 6.02 -2.81
C PRO A 398 -44.98 6.36 -3.69
N ALA A 399 -45.05 5.93 -4.96
CA ALA A 399 -44.05 6.21 -5.99
C ALA A 399 -43.89 7.71 -6.27
N GLU A 400 -42.62 8.13 -6.41
CA GLU A 400 -42.21 9.47 -6.85
C GLU A 400 -42.39 9.60 -8.38
N PRO A 401 -42.85 10.76 -8.89
CA PRO A 401 -43.09 10.96 -10.33
C PRO A 401 -41.77 11.03 -11.14
N PRO A 402 -41.79 10.70 -12.43
CA PRO A 402 -40.58 10.59 -13.23
C PRO A 402 -39.95 11.97 -13.50
N ALA A 403 -38.66 12.09 -13.23
CA ALA A 403 -37.87 13.25 -13.62
C ALA A 403 -37.63 13.26 -15.14
N SER A 404 -37.69 14.47 -15.68
CA SER A 404 -37.65 14.88 -17.08
C SER A 404 -36.42 14.40 -17.86
N ALA A 405 -36.64 14.11 -19.13
CA ALA A 405 -35.65 13.66 -20.12
C ALA A 405 -34.44 14.59 -20.26
N ALA A 406 -33.25 14.00 -20.26
CA ALA A 406 -32.00 14.62 -20.69
C ALA A 406 -31.79 14.38 -22.21
N PRO A 407 -31.13 15.31 -22.94
CA PRO A 407 -30.94 15.22 -24.40
C PRO A 407 -29.96 14.10 -24.80
N PRO A 408 -30.03 13.60 -26.06
CA PRO A 408 -29.23 12.47 -26.50
C PRO A 408 -27.74 12.83 -26.66
N VAL A 409 -26.89 11.96 -26.15
CA VAL A 409 -25.43 11.96 -26.35
C VAL A 409 -25.11 11.34 -27.71
N PRO A 410 -24.23 11.92 -28.55
CA PRO A 410 -23.89 11.33 -29.84
C PRO A 410 -23.03 10.06 -29.67
N SER A 411 -23.32 9.05 -30.50
CA SER A 411 -22.55 7.80 -30.60
C SER A 411 -21.12 8.06 -31.09
N PRO A 412 -20.09 7.40 -30.51
CA PRO A 412 -18.76 7.41 -31.11
C PRO A 412 -18.65 6.37 -32.22
N SER A 413 -18.22 6.83 -33.39
CA SER A 413 -17.83 6.00 -34.53
C SER A 413 -16.66 5.08 -34.17
N ALA A 414 -16.73 3.85 -34.68
CA ALA A 414 -15.69 2.85 -34.57
C ALA A 414 -14.42 3.25 -35.34
N SER A 415 -13.28 3.18 -34.67
CA SER A 415 -11.97 3.03 -35.30
C SER A 415 -11.07 2.17 -34.41
N THR A 416 -10.55 1.08 -34.97
CA THR A 416 -9.49 0.21 -34.46
C THR A 416 -8.49 0.03 -35.61
N PRO A 417 -7.21 -0.37 -35.43
CA PRO A 417 -6.38 -0.48 -34.21
C PRO A 417 -5.01 0.24 -34.33
N GLY A 418 -4.37 0.53 -33.20
CA GLY A 418 -2.94 0.83 -33.12
C GLY A 418 -2.38 0.27 -31.83
N GLY A 419 -1.48 -0.72 -31.94
CA GLY A 419 -0.93 -1.47 -30.81
C GLY A 419 -0.18 -0.59 -29.82
N GLY A 420 -0.38 -0.89 -28.54
CA GLY A 420 0.35 -0.31 -27.43
C GLY A 420 0.32 -1.29 -26.26
N ASN A 421 1.51 -1.65 -25.78
CA ASN A 421 1.76 -2.55 -24.65
C ASN A 421 0.88 -2.19 -23.45
N LEU A 422 0.06 -3.14 -23.01
CA LEU A 422 -0.59 -3.07 -21.72
C LEU A 422 0.43 -3.41 -20.63
N ALA A 423 0.56 -2.53 -19.65
CA ALA A 423 1.24 -2.82 -18.40
C ALA A 423 0.58 -4.06 -17.77
N LEU A 424 1.36 -5.12 -17.63
CA LEU A 424 0.95 -6.38 -17.04
C LEU A 424 1.11 -6.25 -15.52
N THR A 425 0.14 -5.65 -14.83
CA THR A 425 0.07 -5.68 -13.38
C THR A 425 -0.69 -6.93 -12.92
N GLY A 426 -0.12 -7.59 -11.91
CA GLY A 426 -0.42 -8.98 -11.56
C GLY A 426 -1.79 -9.19 -10.93
N ALA A 427 -2.75 -9.68 -11.71
CA ALA A 427 -3.82 -10.59 -11.27
C ALA A 427 -4.46 -11.22 -12.52
N GLY A 428 -3.90 -12.32 -13.03
CA GLY A 428 -4.51 -13.05 -14.17
C GLY A 428 -3.64 -14.08 -14.91
N SER A 429 -2.37 -14.27 -14.53
CA SER A 429 -1.41 -14.93 -15.43
C SER A 429 -1.35 -16.47 -15.38
N THR A 430 -2.18 -17.17 -14.60
CA THR A 430 -2.09 -18.65 -14.55
C THR A 430 -2.66 -19.33 -15.79
N VAL A 431 -3.61 -18.71 -16.52
CA VAL A 431 -4.22 -19.32 -17.72
C VAL A 431 -3.46 -18.97 -19.01
N ALA A 432 -2.88 -17.77 -19.11
CA ALA A 432 -2.18 -17.32 -20.32
C ALA A 432 -0.83 -18.04 -20.54
N ILE A 433 -0.12 -18.40 -19.45
CA ILE A 433 1.17 -19.09 -19.54
C ILE A 433 0.99 -20.56 -19.97
N ALA A 434 -0.13 -21.20 -19.59
CA ALA A 434 -0.43 -22.57 -19.99
C ALA A 434 -0.69 -22.70 -21.51
N VAL A 435 -1.35 -21.72 -22.13
CA VAL A 435 -1.64 -21.73 -23.58
C VAL A 435 -0.37 -21.48 -24.41
N ALA A 436 0.52 -20.59 -23.95
CA ALA A 436 1.79 -20.34 -24.62
C ALA A 436 2.73 -21.55 -24.57
N ALA A 437 2.78 -22.28 -23.44
CA ALA A 437 3.59 -23.48 -23.30
C ALA A 437 3.13 -24.63 -24.22
N VAL A 438 1.81 -24.82 -24.39
CA VAL A 438 1.25 -25.84 -25.30
C VAL A 438 1.56 -25.53 -26.77
N LEU A 439 1.54 -24.25 -27.17
CA LEU A 439 1.85 -23.83 -28.54
C LEU A 439 3.34 -24.01 -28.89
N VAL A 440 4.25 -23.76 -27.93
CA VAL A 440 5.69 -23.97 -28.14
C VAL A 440 6.03 -25.47 -28.25
N ILE A 441 5.37 -26.33 -27.46
CA ILE A 441 5.56 -27.78 -27.53
C ILE A 441 5.03 -28.33 -28.88
N ALA A 442 3.87 -27.84 -29.34
CA ALA A 442 3.32 -28.24 -30.64
C ALA A 442 4.19 -27.79 -31.82
N ALA A 443 4.74 -26.57 -31.77
CA ALA A 443 5.67 -26.06 -32.78
C ALA A 443 7.00 -26.84 -32.79
N GLY A 444 7.55 -27.19 -31.62
CA GLY A 444 8.75 -28.01 -31.49
C GLY A 444 8.59 -29.42 -32.07
N ALA A 445 7.44 -30.06 -31.84
CA ALA A 445 7.13 -31.38 -32.39
C ALA A 445 7.00 -31.37 -33.92
N ALA A 446 6.41 -30.32 -34.49
CA ALA A 446 6.28 -30.16 -35.94
C ALA A 446 7.64 -29.98 -36.62
N ILE A 447 8.55 -29.18 -36.04
CA ILE A 447 9.90 -28.94 -36.57
C ILE A 447 10.74 -30.23 -36.50
N ALA A 448 10.63 -31.01 -35.42
CA ALA A 448 11.31 -32.30 -35.28
C ALA A 448 10.83 -33.34 -36.31
N LEU A 449 9.54 -33.36 -36.64
CA LEU A 449 8.97 -34.24 -37.67
C LEU A 449 9.41 -33.87 -39.09
N VAL A 450 9.50 -32.58 -39.41
CA VAL A 450 9.95 -32.10 -40.72
C VAL A 450 11.45 -32.36 -40.93
N THR A 451 12.27 -32.14 -39.91
CA THR A 451 13.72 -32.43 -39.96
C THR A 451 14.03 -33.92 -40.05
N ARG A 452 13.21 -34.78 -39.42
CA ARG A 452 13.37 -36.24 -39.52
C ARG A 452 12.94 -36.80 -40.89
N ARG A 453 11.98 -36.17 -41.57
CA ARG A 453 11.59 -36.51 -42.96
C ARG A 453 12.64 -36.10 -43.99
N ARG A 454 13.32 -34.95 -43.80
CA ARG A 454 14.40 -34.49 -44.70
C ARG A 454 15.69 -35.28 -44.60
N ARG A 455 15.93 -36.03 -43.52
CA ARG A 455 17.10 -36.91 -43.35
C ARG A 455 16.89 -38.34 -43.89
N ARG A 456 15.69 -38.66 -44.40
CA ARG A 456 15.34 -39.98 -44.97
C ARG A 456 15.00 -39.93 -46.46
N ALA A 457 15.19 -38.78 -47.11
CA ALA A 457 15.05 -38.60 -48.54
C ALA A 457 16.42 -38.49 -49.20
#